data_AF-A0A7W2VBP4-F1
#
_entry.id   AF-A0A7W2VBP4-F1
#
_cell.length_a   1.000
_cell.length_b   1.000
_cell.length_c   1.000
_cell.angle_alpha   90.00
_cell.angle_beta   90.00
_cell.angle_gamma   90.00
#
_symmetry.space_group_name_H-M   'P 1'
#
loop_
_entity.id
_entity.type
_entity.pdbx_description
1 polymer ?
#
loop_
_entity_poly.entity_id
_entity_poly.type
_entity_poly.pdbx_seq_one_letter_code
_entity_poly.pdbx_strand_id
1 'polypeptide(L)' 'MADFASTKYTATFDEWHEQLMNYADLRGGSAADADAWREDYEAGKTPVVAYCDEWGED' A
#
# COMPACT_ATOMS: atom_id res chain seq x y z
N MET A 1 -16.05 1.18 -4.76
CA MET A 1 -14.79 0.44 -4.93
C MET A 1 -13.74 1.33 -4.33
N ALA A 2 -13.01 0.86 -3.31
CA ALA A 2 -11.88 1.63 -2.78
C ALA A 2 -10.83 1.75 -3.89
N ASP A 3 -10.52 2.98 -4.29
CA ASP A 3 -9.45 3.28 -5.22
C ASP A 3 -8.12 3.18 -4.48
N PHE A 4 -7.47 2.01 -4.54
CA PHE A 4 -6.12 1.78 -4.02
C PHE A 4 -5.03 2.48 -4.86
N ALA A 5 -5.33 3.70 -5.33
CA ALA A 5 -4.49 4.54 -6.18
C ALA A 5 -3.97 5.78 -5.43
N SER A 6 -4.23 5.86 -4.12
CA SER A 6 -3.71 6.92 -3.28
C SER A 6 -2.17 6.95 -3.31
N THR A 7 -1.58 8.13 -3.21
CA THR A 7 -0.12 8.32 -3.12
C THR A 7 0.16 9.41 -2.10
N LYS A 8 1.44 9.66 -1.78
CA LYS A 8 1.85 10.78 -0.91
C LYS A 8 1.38 12.17 -1.35
N TYR A 9 0.94 12.32 -2.61
CA TYR A 9 0.44 13.57 -3.15
C TYR A 9 -1.07 13.75 -2.98
N THR A 10 -1.79 12.66 -2.71
CA THR A 10 -3.27 12.65 -2.70
C THR A 10 -3.87 12.23 -1.36
N ALA A 11 -3.11 11.53 -0.53
CA ALA A 11 -3.55 11.06 0.79
C ALA A 11 -2.38 11.08 1.79
N THR A 12 -2.70 11.02 3.08
CA THR A 12 -1.68 10.85 4.13
C THR A 12 -1.16 9.41 4.17
N PHE A 13 -0.02 9.20 4.84
CA PHE A 13 0.55 7.87 5.02
C PHE A 13 -0.43 6.92 5.72
N ASP A 14 -1.17 7.40 6.72
CA ASP A 14 -2.16 6.62 7.46
C ASP A 14 -3.28 6.12 6.54
N GLU A 15 -3.90 7.02 5.77
CA GLU A 15 -4.95 6.67 4.80
C GLU A 15 -4.44 5.73 3.69
N TRP A 16 -3.20 5.94 3.23
CA TRP A 16 -2.56 5.09 2.25
C TRP A 16 -2.28 3.69 2.83
N HIS A 17 -1.84 3.62 4.09
CA HIS A 17 -1.52 2.38 4.78
C HIS A 17 -2.79 1.59 5.13
N GLU A 18 -3.88 2.26 5.52
CA GLU A 18 -5.20 1.62 5.69
C GLU A 18 -5.70 0.97 4.39
N GLN A 19 -5.50 1.64 3.25
CA GLN A 19 -5.81 1.08 1.93
C GLN A 19 -4.94 -0.12 1.61
N LEU A 20 -3.64 -0.04 1.89
CA LEU A 20 -2.70 -1.15 1.72
C LEU A 20 -3.09 -2.36 2.57
N MET A 21 -3.44 -2.17 3.85
CA MET A 21 -3.89 -3.24 4.74
C MET A 21 -5.17 -3.90 4.22
N ASN A 22 -6.14 -3.12 3.74
CA ASN A 22 -7.34 -3.68 3.10
C ASN A 22 -6.98 -4.47 1.84
N TYR A 23 -6.06 -3.98 1.01
CA TYR A 23 -5.62 -4.66 -0.20
C TYR A 23 -4.88 -5.98 0.10
N ALA A 24 -4.02 -5.98 1.12
CA ALA A 24 -3.33 -7.16 1.60
C ALA A 24 -4.31 -8.22 2.14
N ASP A 25 -5.26 -7.80 2.99
CA ASP A 25 -6.29 -8.69 3.56
C ASP A 25 -7.12 -9.38 2.46
N LEU A 26 -7.53 -8.63 1.42
CA LEU A 26 -8.25 -9.18 0.26
C LEU A 26 -7.47 -10.27 -0.50
N ARG A 27 -6.14 -10.21 -0.46
CA ARG A 27 -5.24 -11.18 -1.10
C ARG A 27 -4.77 -12.28 -0.13
N GLY A 28 -5.18 -12.24 1.13
CA GLY A 28 -4.73 -13.15 2.18
C GLY A 28 -3.32 -12.86 2.69
N GLY A 29 -2.77 -11.69 2.39
CA GLY A 29 -1.49 -11.19 2.91
C GLY A 29 -1.67 -10.29 4.14
N SER A 30 -0.56 -9.75 4.63
CA SER A 30 -0.55 -8.78 5.73
C SER A 30 0.42 -7.65 5.41
N ALA A 31 -0.03 -6.42 5.63
CA ALA A 31 0.77 -5.20 5.51
C ALA A 31 0.72 -4.40 6.83
N ALA A 32 0.77 -5.09 7.98
CA ALA A 32 0.67 -4.45 9.29
C ALA A 32 1.91 -3.62 9.67
N ASP A 33 3.08 -3.96 9.10
CA ASP A 33 4.36 -3.28 9.36
C ASP A 33 4.46 -1.95 8.62
N ALA A 34 3.89 -0.89 9.21
CA ALA A 34 3.89 0.44 8.62
C ALA A 34 5.27 0.99 8.27
N ASP A 35 6.30 0.67 9.05
CA ASP A 35 7.66 1.17 8.79
C ASP A 35 8.24 0.55 7.50
N ALA A 36 7.89 -0.70 7.17
CA ALA A 36 8.31 -1.36 5.93
C ALA A 36 7.77 -0.64 4.69
N TRP A 37 6.54 -0.11 4.77
CA TRP A 37 5.86 0.53 3.65
C TRP A 37 6.09 2.04 3.55
N ARG A 38 6.76 2.63 4.53
CA ARG A 38 7.04 4.06 4.57
C ARG A 38 7.90 4.49 3.38
N GLU A 39 8.90 3.68 3.02
CA GLU A 39 9.77 3.97 1.88
C GLU A 39 8.99 3.97 0.55
N ASP A 40 8.08 3.01 0.34
CA ASP A 40 7.23 2.96 -0.86
C ASP A 40 6.27 4.15 -0.96
N TYR A 41 5.67 4.53 0.17
CA TYR A 41 4.85 5.73 0.25
C TYR A 41 5.66 6.99 -0.06
N GLU A 42 6.87 7.13 0.50
CA GLU A 42 7.76 8.26 0.23
C GLU A 42 8.28 8.26 -1.22
N ALA A 43 8.43 7.09 -1.84
CA ALA A 43 8.69 6.96 -3.28
C ALA A 43 7.50 7.42 -4.13
N GLY A 44 6.31 7.58 -3.54
CA GLY A 44 5.09 7.98 -4.22
C GLY A 44 4.41 6.82 -4.95
N LYS A 45 4.68 5.57 -4.54
CA LYS A 45 3.99 4.39 -5.06
C LYS A 45 2.56 4.33 -4.55
N THR A 46 1.68 3.67 -5.30
CA THR A 46 0.34 3.35 -4.84
C THR A 46 0.37 2.09 -3.95
N PRO A 47 -0.62 1.86 -3.08
CA PRO A 47 -0.70 0.66 -2.24
C PRO A 47 -0.60 -0.63 -3.06
N VAL A 48 -1.27 -0.64 -4.22
CA VAL A 48 -1.24 -1.78 -5.16
C VAL A 48 0.16 -2.04 -5.67
N VAL A 49 0.86 -0.99 -6.11
CA VAL A 49 2.21 -1.11 -6.66
C VAL A 49 3.17 -1.57 -5.57
N ALA A 50 3.12 -0.97 -4.38
CA ALA A 50 3.96 -1.36 -3.24
C ALA A 50 3.76 -2.84 -2.89
N TYR A 51 2.51 -3.28 -2.76
CA TYR A 51 2.20 -4.68 -2.47
C TYR A 51 2.66 -5.64 -3.58
N CYS A 52 2.43 -5.31 -4.85
CA CYS A 52 2.87 -6.13 -5.97
C CYS A 52 4.40 -6.19 -6.11
N ASP A 53 5.11 -5.11 -5.76
CA ASP A 53 6.58 -5.03 -5.78
C ASP A 53 7.21 -5.93 -4.71
N GLU A 54 6.63 -5.96 -3.51
CA GLU A 54 7.12 -6.81 -2.41
C GLU A 54 6.78 -8.30 -2.60
N TRP A 55 5.56 -8.60 -3.08
CA TRP A 55 5.08 -9.98 -3.18
C TRP A 55 5.30 -10.61 -4.56
N GLY A 56 5.73 -9.84 -5.57
CA GLY A 56 6.12 -10.34 -6.88
C GLY A 56 5.05 -11.20 -7.54
N GLU A 57 3.91 -10.60 -7.90
CA GLU A 57 2.99 -11.29 -8.79
C GLU A 57 3.54 -11.27 -10.21
N ASP A 58 4.01 -12.43 -10.69
CA ASP A 58 4.39 -12.72 -12.09
C ASP A 58 3.22 -12.52 -13.05
#